data_AF-A0A662UVC0-F1
#
_entry.id   AF-A0A662UVC0-F1
#
_cell.length_a   1.000
_cell.length_b   1.000
_cell.length_c   1.000
_cell.angle_alpha   90.00
_cell.angle_beta   90.00
_cell.angle_gamma   90.00
#
_symmetry.space_group_name_H-M   'P 1'
#
loop_
_entity.id
_entity.type
_entity.pdbx_description
1 polymer ?
#
loop_
_entity_poly.entity_id
_entity_poly.type
_entity_poly.pdbx_seq_one_letter_code
_entity_poly.pdbx_strand_id
1 'polypeptide(L)'
;MARQGLSTSTGLHRLVLVLLLVVTAIALHVVRVPFPLLPILLFDLAGVPLVVASLVSLRATTLMGLPLFYLGVLALGSLEPIGPFMKAFAEFSTYLPVALMHEKFVSKWGYSLKTKMFLVVLATASRVVFMALLNIAFTPLYLMYFLGLATNYWEGLLMVLQILHLISLFNVIAAVYTVLLAFPVISILKKLRTIPI
;
A
#
# COMPACT_ATOMS: atom_id res chain seq x y z
N MET A 1 18.06 26.36 31.68
CA MET A 1 18.12 24.93 31.28
C MET A 1 16.73 24.32 31.43
N ALA A 2 15.89 24.30 30.38
CA ALA A 2 14.55 23.67 30.43
C ALA A 2 13.97 23.43 29.01
N ARG A 3 14.68 22.71 28.15
CA ARG A 3 14.20 22.34 26.79
C ARG A 3 14.55 20.89 26.40
N GLN A 4 14.40 19.93 27.31
CA GLN A 4 14.65 18.50 27.00
C GLN A 4 13.44 17.56 27.20
N GLY A 5 12.30 18.04 27.70
CA GLY A 5 11.13 17.17 27.99
C GLY A 5 10.09 16.99 26.87
N LEU A 6 10.11 17.80 25.80
CA LEU A 6 9.01 17.85 24.82
C LEU A 6 9.21 17.02 23.54
N SER A 7 10.43 16.52 23.28
CA SER A 7 10.76 15.81 22.03
C SER A 7 10.25 14.36 22.00
N THR A 8 10.41 13.61 23.10
CA THR A 8 10.10 12.18 23.19
C THR A 8 8.61 11.86 23.09
N SER A 9 7.76 12.71 23.67
CA SER A 9 6.30 12.59 23.60
C SER A 9 5.81 12.56 22.15
N THR A 10 6.26 13.49 21.32
CA THR A 10 5.75 13.60 19.94
C THR A 10 6.09 12.40 19.06
N GLY A 11 7.26 11.78 19.28
CA GLY A 11 7.67 10.57 18.55
C GLY A 11 6.82 9.35 18.92
N LEU A 12 6.54 9.17 20.22
CA LEU A 12 5.72 8.06 20.71
C LEU A 12 4.27 8.16 20.20
N HIS A 13 3.66 9.34 20.24
CA HIS A 13 2.30 9.55 19.74
C HIS A 13 2.18 9.22 18.25
N ARG A 14 3.16 9.63 17.42
CA ARG A 14 3.19 9.29 15.99
C ARG A 14 3.34 7.79 15.77
N LEU A 15 4.19 7.13 16.55
CA LEU A 15 4.37 5.69 16.45
C LEU A 15 3.09 4.93 16.80
N VAL A 16 2.43 5.30 17.91
CA VAL A 16 1.14 4.70 18.30
C VAL A 16 0.10 4.91 17.21
N LEU A 17 0.00 6.11 16.63
CA LEU A 17 -0.92 6.38 15.53
C LEU A 17 -0.63 5.53 14.29
N VAL A 18 0.64 5.38 13.91
CA VAL A 18 1.04 4.49 12.79
C VAL A 18 0.63 3.05 13.08
N LEU A 19 0.88 2.54 14.29
CA LEU A 19 0.50 1.18 14.67
C LEU A 19 -1.01 0.97 14.63
N LEU A 20 -1.80 1.94 15.12
CA LEU A 20 -3.26 1.88 15.04
C LEU A 20 -3.76 1.85 13.59
N LEU A 21 -3.17 2.66 12.71
CA LEU A 21 -3.50 2.67 11.29
C LEU A 21 -3.10 1.35 10.59
N VAL A 22 -1.96 0.75 10.96
CA VAL A 22 -1.54 -0.56 10.44
C VAL A 22 -2.48 -1.67 10.91
N VAL A 23 -2.87 -1.69 12.19
CA VAL A 23 -3.87 -2.65 12.70
C VAL A 23 -5.20 -2.45 11.98
N THR A 24 -5.60 -1.21 11.72
CA THR A 24 -6.79 -0.92 10.93
C THR A 24 -6.66 -1.43 9.49
N ALA A 25 -5.48 -1.31 8.87
CA ALA A 25 -5.23 -1.87 7.54
C ALA A 25 -5.38 -3.40 7.53
N ILE A 26 -4.86 -4.08 8.55
CA ILE A 26 -5.02 -5.55 8.70
C ILE A 26 -6.50 -5.91 8.84
N ALA A 27 -7.25 -5.19 9.67
CA ALA A 27 -8.70 -5.43 9.84
C ALA A 27 -9.47 -5.21 8.52
N LEU A 28 -9.16 -4.14 7.79
CA LEU A 28 -9.79 -3.86 6.49
C LEU A 28 -9.38 -4.85 5.40
N HIS A 29 -8.25 -5.54 5.55
CA HIS A 29 -7.83 -6.60 4.64
C HIS A 29 -8.71 -7.87 4.77
N VAL A 30 -9.50 -8.01 5.83
CA VAL A 30 -10.44 -9.14 5.98
C VAL A 30 -11.58 -9.05 4.97
N VAL A 31 -12.02 -7.83 4.65
CA VAL A 31 -13.10 -7.60 3.68
C VAL A 31 -12.50 -7.52 2.28
N ARG A 32 -12.51 -8.65 1.57
CA ARG A 32 -11.94 -8.79 0.24
C ARG A 32 -13.01 -9.00 -0.82
N VAL A 33 -12.86 -8.33 -1.96
CA VAL A 33 -13.72 -8.49 -3.13
C VAL A 33 -12.86 -8.96 -4.31
N PRO A 34 -13.15 -10.11 -4.93
CA PRO A 34 -12.36 -10.60 -6.05
C PRO A 34 -12.55 -9.72 -7.29
N PHE A 35 -11.47 -9.55 -8.05
CA PHE A 35 -11.52 -8.85 -9.33
C PHE A 35 -12.27 -9.71 -10.36
N PRO A 36 -13.32 -9.17 -11.04
CA PRO A 36 -14.19 -9.99 -11.90
C PRO A 36 -13.48 -10.74 -13.03
N LEU A 37 -12.43 -10.15 -13.62
CA LEU A 37 -11.72 -10.75 -14.76
C LEU A 37 -10.60 -11.71 -14.34
N LEU A 38 -10.10 -11.60 -13.10
CA LEU A 38 -9.02 -12.43 -12.58
C LEU A 38 -9.17 -12.57 -11.06
N PRO A 39 -10.00 -13.53 -10.58
CA PRO A 39 -10.41 -13.62 -9.16
C PRO A 39 -9.27 -13.88 -8.15
N ILE A 40 -8.09 -14.29 -8.62
CA ILE A 40 -6.87 -14.40 -7.80
C ILE A 40 -6.44 -13.03 -7.25
N LEU A 41 -6.80 -11.94 -7.94
CA LEU A 41 -6.56 -10.57 -7.50
C LEU A 41 -7.72 -10.08 -6.62
N LEU A 42 -7.40 -9.68 -5.39
CA LEU A 42 -8.40 -9.29 -4.38
C LEU A 42 -8.29 -7.80 -4.05
N PHE A 43 -9.40 -7.07 -4.20
CA PHE A 43 -9.54 -5.71 -3.70
C PHE A 43 -9.82 -5.72 -2.20
N ASP A 44 -9.29 -4.72 -1.52
CA ASP A 44 -9.59 -4.40 -0.11
C ASP A 44 -9.30 -2.91 0.15
N LEU A 45 -9.55 -2.46 1.37
CA LEU A 45 -9.31 -1.08 1.78
C LEU A 45 -8.05 -0.92 2.65
N ALA A 46 -7.19 -1.93 2.73
CA ALA A 46 -6.01 -1.93 3.58
C ALA A 46 -4.99 -0.84 3.19
N GLY A 47 -4.93 -0.50 1.91
CA GLY A 47 -4.06 0.56 1.40
C GLY A 47 -4.38 1.95 1.97
N VAL A 48 -5.66 2.23 2.29
CA VAL A 48 -6.10 3.57 2.71
C VAL A 48 -5.44 3.97 4.03
N PRO A 49 -5.53 3.19 5.13
CA PRO A 49 -4.82 3.51 6.36
C PRO A 49 -3.29 3.52 6.21
N LEU A 50 -2.71 2.69 5.32
CA LEU A 50 -1.26 2.66 5.10
C LEU A 50 -0.74 3.93 4.41
N VAL A 51 -1.47 4.47 3.43
CA VAL A 51 -1.15 5.77 2.84
C VAL A 51 -1.19 6.85 3.93
N VAL A 52 -2.22 6.86 4.77
CA VAL A 52 -2.33 7.82 5.88
C VAL A 52 -1.17 7.66 6.87
N ALA A 53 -0.83 6.42 7.25
CA ALA A 53 0.27 6.12 8.16
C ALA A 53 1.61 6.63 7.61
N SER A 54 1.84 6.45 6.30
CA SER A 54 3.07 6.88 5.64
C SER A 54 3.27 8.41 5.68
N LEU A 55 2.17 9.18 5.74
CA LEU A 55 2.20 10.64 5.89
C LEU A 55 2.35 11.09 7.35
N VAL A 56 1.99 10.24 8.32
CA VAL A 56 2.31 10.48 9.74
C VAL A 56 3.79 10.26 10.00
N SER A 57 4.32 9.14 9.52
CA SER A 57 5.74 8.80 9.56
C SER A 57 6.06 7.72 8.54
N LEU A 58 6.70 8.11 7.44
CA LEU A 58 7.18 7.19 6.40
C LEU A 58 8.14 6.15 6.98
N ARG A 59 9.03 6.58 7.89
CA ARG A 59 10.03 5.70 8.51
C ARG A 59 9.37 4.63 9.38
N ALA A 60 8.44 5.01 10.26
CA ALA A 60 7.76 4.05 11.13
C ALA A 60 6.86 3.11 10.32
N THR A 61 6.14 3.64 9.32
CA THR A 61 5.28 2.85 8.45
C THR A 61 6.09 1.82 7.67
N THR A 62 7.23 2.20 7.09
CA THR A 62 8.04 1.26 6.28
C THR A 62 8.84 0.28 7.14
N LEU A 63 9.46 0.72 8.24
CA LEU A 63 10.35 -0.15 9.03
C LEU A 63 9.60 -1.06 10.01
N MET A 64 8.44 -0.64 10.51
CA MET A 64 7.66 -1.39 11.52
C MET A 64 6.27 -1.74 10.99
N GLY A 65 5.58 -0.79 10.38
CA GLY A 65 4.20 -0.98 9.91
C GLY A 65 4.08 -2.00 8.79
N LEU A 66 4.97 -1.98 7.79
CA LEU A 66 4.91 -2.86 6.64
C LEU A 66 5.24 -4.32 7.00
N PRO A 67 6.29 -4.62 7.80
CA PRO A 67 6.49 -5.97 8.33
C PRO A 67 5.31 -6.46 9.17
N LEU A 68 4.76 -5.60 10.04
CA LEU A 68 3.61 -5.96 10.86
C LEU A 68 2.37 -6.23 10.00
N PHE A 69 2.14 -5.43 8.96
CA PHE A 69 1.08 -5.64 7.99
C PHE A 69 1.25 -6.97 7.27
N TYR A 70 2.44 -7.27 6.74
CA TYR A 70 2.75 -8.55 6.11
C TYR A 70 2.46 -9.74 7.05
N LEU A 71 2.97 -9.69 8.28
CA LEU A 71 2.76 -10.75 9.27
C LEU A 71 1.29 -10.88 9.67
N GLY A 72 0.58 -9.76 9.81
CA GLY A 72 -0.85 -9.75 10.11
C GLY A 72 -1.67 -10.37 8.98
N VAL A 73 -1.38 -10.03 7.73
CA VAL A 73 -2.02 -10.63 6.56
C VAL A 73 -1.72 -12.12 6.47
N LEU A 74 -0.47 -12.52 6.69
CA LEU A 74 -0.06 -13.93 6.72
C LEU A 74 -0.82 -14.72 7.80
N ALA A 75 -0.93 -14.15 9.01
CA ALA A 75 -1.62 -14.77 10.14
C ALA A 75 -3.14 -14.93 9.93
N LEU A 76 -3.76 -14.17 9.03
CA LEU A 76 -5.19 -14.27 8.71
C LEU A 76 -5.56 -15.50 7.85
N GLY A 77 -4.65 -16.45 7.67
CA GLY A 77 -4.95 -17.76 7.09
C GLY A 77 -4.30 -18.03 5.73
N SER A 78 -3.29 -17.24 5.34
CA SER A 78 -2.49 -17.56 4.15
C SER A 78 -1.41 -18.59 4.51
N LEU A 79 -1.62 -19.85 4.11
CA LEU A 79 -0.58 -20.89 4.17
C LEU A 79 0.57 -20.64 3.17
N GLU A 80 0.34 -19.74 2.22
CA GLU A 80 1.30 -19.34 1.19
C GLU A 80 1.81 -17.91 1.45
N PRO A 81 3.13 -17.69 1.46
CA PRO A 81 3.70 -16.38 1.81
C PRO A 81 3.74 -15.40 0.63
N ILE A 82 3.50 -15.84 -0.60
CA ILE A 82 3.65 -15.02 -1.81
C ILE A 82 2.53 -13.97 -1.90
N GLY A 83 1.27 -14.34 -1.66
CA GLY A 83 0.14 -13.40 -1.67
C GLY A 83 0.31 -12.26 -0.66
N PRO A 84 0.56 -12.53 0.63
CA PRO A 84 0.86 -11.51 1.63
C PRO A 84 2.07 -10.62 1.24
N PHE A 85 3.13 -11.22 0.68
CA PHE A 85 4.30 -10.49 0.20
C PHE A 85 3.95 -9.53 -0.94
N MET A 86 3.28 -10.04 -1.97
CA MET A 86 2.81 -9.25 -3.11
C MET A 86 1.90 -8.11 -2.66
N LYS A 87 1.02 -8.38 -1.69
CA LYS A 87 0.14 -7.35 -1.11
C LYS A 87 0.93 -6.26 -0.39
N ALA A 88 1.87 -6.61 0.46
CA ALA A 88 2.71 -5.63 1.16
C ALA A 88 3.48 -4.74 0.17
N PHE A 89 4.09 -5.32 -0.85
CA PHE A 89 4.80 -4.53 -1.87
C PHE A 89 3.87 -3.69 -2.76
N ALA A 90 2.65 -4.16 -3.02
CA ALA A 90 1.65 -3.36 -3.72
C ALA A 90 1.29 -2.10 -2.93
N GLU A 91 1.10 -2.21 -1.61
CA GLU A 91 0.82 -1.05 -0.77
C GLU A 91 2.05 -0.15 -0.60
N PHE A 92 3.24 -0.72 -0.41
CA PHE A 92 4.51 0.01 -0.34
C PHE A 92 4.74 0.86 -1.60
N SER A 93 4.64 0.26 -2.78
CA SER A 93 4.83 0.95 -4.06
C SER A 93 3.76 2.01 -4.34
N THR A 94 2.63 1.96 -3.63
CA THR A 94 1.57 2.97 -3.70
C THR A 94 1.83 4.14 -2.76
N TYR A 95 2.11 3.89 -1.48
CA TYR A 95 2.24 4.95 -0.50
C TYR A 95 3.60 5.66 -0.55
N LEU A 96 4.68 4.97 -0.92
CA LEU A 96 6.03 5.54 -0.92
C LEU A 96 6.14 6.81 -1.78
N PRO A 97 5.75 6.82 -3.07
CA PRO A 97 5.82 8.03 -3.88
C PRO A 97 4.93 9.14 -3.33
N VAL A 98 3.76 8.80 -2.79
CA VAL A 98 2.84 9.78 -2.19
C VAL A 98 3.51 10.44 -0.99
N ALA A 99 4.06 9.65 -0.07
CA ALA A 99 4.70 10.16 1.14
C ALA A 99 5.91 11.06 0.84
N LEU A 100 6.77 10.66 -0.10
CA LEU A 100 7.96 11.42 -0.46
C LEU A 100 7.63 12.76 -1.14
N MET A 101 6.56 12.80 -1.93
CA MET A 101 6.25 13.94 -2.79
C MET A 101 5.14 14.85 -2.24
N HIS A 102 4.36 14.39 -1.26
CA HIS A 102 3.23 15.12 -0.71
C HIS A 102 3.61 16.52 -0.21
N GLU A 103 4.59 16.64 0.69
CA GLU A 103 5.00 17.94 1.24
C GLU A 103 5.50 18.90 0.15
N LYS A 104 6.30 18.39 -0.79
CA LYS A 104 6.86 19.17 -1.89
C LYS A 104 5.78 19.78 -2.77
N PHE A 105 4.78 18.99 -3.15
CA PHE A 105 3.70 19.48 -4.02
C PHE A 105 2.64 20.27 -3.28
N VAL A 106 2.36 19.96 -2.00
CA VAL A 106 1.47 20.77 -1.17
C VAL A 106 2.09 22.15 -0.92
N SER A 107 3.41 22.25 -0.71
CA SER A 107 4.10 23.54 -0.61
C SER A 107 4.02 24.34 -1.92
N LYS A 108 4.21 23.68 -3.06
CA LYS A 108 4.23 24.34 -4.39
C LYS A 108 2.84 24.76 -4.90
N TRP A 109 1.82 23.93 -4.71
CA TRP A 109 0.50 24.06 -5.35
C TRP A 109 -0.66 24.11 -4.36
N GLY A 110 -0.36 24.16 -3.07
CA GLY A 110 -1.35 24.03 -2.01
C GLY A 110 -2.00 22.64 -1.99
N TYR A 111 -3.00 22.49 -1.12
CA TYR A 111 -3.84 21.29 -1.07
C TYR A 111 -4.96 21.32 -2.13
N SER A 112 -4.58 21.62 -3.38
CA SER A 112 -5.49 21.80 -4.52
C SER A 112 -5.82 20.47 -5.23
N LEU A 113 -6.82 20.50 -6.10
CA LEU A 113 -7.18 19.35 -6.95
C LEU A 113 -6.00 18.90 -7.81
N LYS A 114 -5.19 19.85 -8.31
CA LYS A 114 -3.99 19.56 -9.11
C LYS A 114 -2.99 18.68 -8.35
N THR A 115 -2.71 19.02 -7.10
CA THR A 115 -1.83 18.22 -6.22
C THR A 115 -2.38 16.82 -6.02
N LYS A 116 -3.68 16.69 -5.75
CA LYS A 116 -4.33 15.39 -5.54
C LYS A 116 -4.24 14.50 -6.79
N MET A 117 -4.57 15.05 -7.96
CA MET A 117 -4.48 14.32 -9.24
C MET A 117 -3.04 13.88 -9.53
N PHE A 118 -2.05 14.77 -9.32
CA PHE A 118 -0.66 14.43 -9.55
C PHE A 118 -0.19 13.27 -8.65
N LEU A 119 -0.53 13.30 -7.36
CA LEU A 119 -0.18 12.22 -6.43
C LEU A 119 -0.85 10.90 -6.80
N VAL A 120 -2.11 10.93 -7.27
CA VAL A 120 -2.80 9.72 -7.77
C VAL A 120 -2.09 9.14 -8.97
N VAL A 121 -1.74 9.97 -9.97
CA VAL A 121 -1.02 9.52 -11.17
C VAL A 121 0.33 8.92 -10.79
N LEU A 122 1.08 9.59 -9.90
CA LEU A 122 2.39 9.13 -9.45
C LEU A 122 2.31 7.79 -8.71
N ALA A 123 1.36 7.65 -7.78
CA ALA A 123 1.14 6.41 -7.04
C ALA A 123 0.72 5.27 -7.99
N THR A 124 -0.16 5.57 -8.94
CA THR A 124 -0.64 4.61 -9.93
C THR A 124 0.49 4.12 -10.81
N ALA A 125 1.30 5.02 -11.37
CA ALA A 125 2.44 4.66 -12.19
C ALA A 125 3.46 3.80 -11.41
N SER A 126 3.78 4.20 -10.18
CA SER A 126 4.68 3.43 -9.30
C SER A 126 4.14 2.04 -9.00
N ARG A 127 2.88 1.92 -8.57
CA ARG A 127 2.26 0.62 -8.27
C ARG A 127 2.22 -0.30 -9.49
N VAL A 128 1.80 0.21 -10.65
CA VAL A 128 1.67 -0.59 -11.87
C VAL A 128 3.03 -1.10 -12.33
N VAL A 129 4.05 -0.23 -12.41
CA VAL A 129 5.40 -0.65 -12.84
C VAL A 129 5.98 -1.66 -11.86
N PHE A 130 5.93 -1.36 -10.56
CA PHE A 130 6.51 -2.22 -9.53
C PHE A 130 5.81 -3.57 -9.46
N MET A 131 4.47 -3.59 -9.52
CA MET A 131 3.70 -4.83 -9.49
C MET A 131 3.81 -5.61 -10.79
N ALA A 132 4.01 -4.98 -11.95
CA ALA A 132 4.30 -5.72 -13.18
C ALA A 132 5.61 -6.51 -13.05
N LEU A 133 6.67 -5.87 -12.54
CA LEU A 133 7.97 -6.51 -12.32
C LEU A 133 7.87 -7.64 -11.29
N LEU A 134 7.19 -7.41 -10.16
CA LEU A 134 7.00 -8.45 -9.16
C LEU A 134 6.14 -9.61 -9.65
N ASN A 135 5.10 -9.34 -10.43
CA ASN A 135 4.27 -10.41 -10.97
C ASN A 135 5.07 -11.26 -11.97
N ILE A 136 5.93 -10.66 -12.78
CA ILE A 136 6.84 -11.41 -13.68
C ILE A 136 7.78 -12.33 -12.88
N ALA A 137 8.26 -11.90 -11.70
CA ALA A 137 9.20 -12.67 -10.90
C ALA A 137 8.55 -13.75 -10.00
N PHE A 138 7.44 -13.42 -9.34
CA PHE A 138 6.88 -14.24 -8.26
C PHE A 138 5.58 -14.97 -8.63
N THR A 139 4.77 -14.42 -9.52
CA THR A 139 3.51 -15.07 -9.91
C THR A 139 3.70 -16.41 -10.64
N PRO A 140 4.75 -16.62 -11.47
CA PRO A 140 5.02 -17.94 -12.02
C PRO A 140 5.30 -18.99 -10.94
N LEU A 141 6.03 -18.61 -9.89
CA LEU A 141 6.28 -19.49 -8.74
C LEU A 141 4.98 -19.80 -7.99
N TYR A 142 4.09 -18.81 -7.87
CA TYR A 142 2.78 -18.99 -7.27
C TYR A 142 1.90 -19.98 -8.07
N LEU A 143 1.85 -19.82 -9.39
CA LEU A 143 1.12 -20.71 -10.30
C LEU A 143 1.64 -22.14 -10.24
N MET A 144 2.97 -22.31 -10.13
CA MET A 144 3.62 -23.61 -10.09
C MET A 144 3.45 -24.31 -8.74
N TYR A 145 3.82 -23.65 -7.63
CA TYR A 145 3.89 -24.31 -6.32
C TYR A 145 2.58 -24.34 -5.55
N PHE A 146 1.68 -23.37 -5.76
CA PHE A 146 0.48 -23.21 -4.92
C PHE A 146 -0.82 -23.49 -5.67
N LEU A 147 -0.90 -23.17 -6.97
CA LEU A 147 -2.08 -23.44 -7.78
C LEU A 147 -1.96 -24.70 -8.65
N GLY A 148 -0.75 -25.23 -8.85
CA GLY A 148 -0.51 -26.40 -9.70
C GLY A 148 -0.93 -26.21 -11.16
N LEU A 149 -0.99 -24.95 -11.63
CA LEU A 149 -1.42 -24.58 -12.98
C LEU A 149 -0.27 -24.60 -13.99
N ALA A 150 0.97 -24.60 -13.52
CA ALA A 150 2.17 -24.67 -14.36
C ALA A 150 3.08 -25.79 -13.89
N THR A 151 3.66 -26.53 -14.83
CA THR A 151 4.61 -27.62 -14.55
C THR A 151 6.04 -27.11 -14.30
N ASN A 152 6.36 -25.94 -14.85
CA ASN A 152 7.65 -25.29 -14.69
C ASN A 152 7.50 -23.76 -14.70
N TYR A 153 8.58 -23.06 -14.34
CA TYR A 153 8.59 -21.59 -14.26
C TYR A 153 8.29 -20.92 -15.60
N TRP A 154 8.77 -21.49 -16.71
CA TRP A 154 8.64 -20.88 -18.04
C TRP A 154 7.18 -20.88 -18.52
N GLU A 155 6.48 -21.98 -18.30
CA GLU A 155 5.04 -22.10 -18.55
C GLU A 155 4.25 -21.08 -17.71
N GLY A 156 4.56 -20.98 -16.41
CA GLY A 156 3.96 -19.98 -15.54
C GLY A 156 4.23 -18.54 -15.98
N LEU A 157 5.45 -18.25 -16.47
CA LEU A 157 5.80 -16.94 -16.99
C LEU A 157 4.99 -16.58 -18.24
N LEU A 158 4.82 -17.50 -19.18
CA LEU A 158 4.00 -17.25 -20.37
C LEU A 158 2.55 -16.95 -20.00
N MET A 159 1.97 -17.67 -19.04
CA MET A 159 0.63 -17.37 -18.52
C MET A 159 0.56 -15.98 -17.90
N VAL A 160 1.55 -15.60 -17.08
CA VAL A 160 1.62 -14.27 -16.46
C VAL A 160 1.70 -13.17 -17.51
N LEU A 161 2.51 -13.33 -18.55
CA LEU A 161 2.64 -12.35 -19.63
C LEU A 161 1.31 -12.14 -20.39
N GLN A 162 0.52 -13.21 -20.58
CA GLN A 162 -0.80 -13.12 -21.19
C GLN A 162 -1.78 -12.32 -20.34
N ILE A 163 -1.75 -12.47 -19.01
CA ILE A 163 -2.67 -11.78 -18.08
C ILE A 163 -2.11 -10.48 -17.49
N LEU A 164 -0.90 -10.06 -17.87
CA LEU A 164 -0.20 -8.91 -17.29
C LEU A 164 -0.99 -7.60 -17.46
N HIS A 165 -1.74 -7.48 -18.54
CA HIS A 165 -2.62 -6.34 -18.79
C HIS A 165 -3.78 -6.27 -17.79
N LEU A 166 -4.36 -7.41 -17.39
CA LEU A 166 -5.39 -7.49 -16.34
C LEU A 166 -4.81 -7.16 -14.96
N ILE A 167 -3.61 -7.67 -14.67
CA ILE A 167 -2.87 -7.34 -13.44
C ILE A 167 -2.61 -5.84 -13.36
N SER A 168 -2.22 -5.22 -14.48
CA SER A 168 -1.99 -3.79 -14.57
C SER A 168 -3.26 -2.99 -14.34
N LEU A 169 -4.37 -3.40 -14.99
CA LEU A 169 -5.68 -2.77 -14.80
C LEU A 169 -6.15 -2.84 -13.33
N PHE A 170 -6.02 -4.02 -12.71
CA PHE A 170 -6.32 -4.19 -11.28
C PHE A 170 -5.50 -3.22 -10.42
N ASN A 171 -4.19 -3.10 -10.66
CA ASN A 171 -3.33 -2.21 -9.90
C ASN A 171 -3.63 -0.73 -10.14
N VAL A 172 -4.06 -0.35 -11.34
CA VAL A 172 -4.54 1.01 -11.62
C VAL A 172 -5.74 1.33 -10.74
N ILE A 173 -6.77 0.48 -10.77
CA ILE A 173 -7.99 0.68 -9.99
C ILE A 173 -7.66 0.75 -8.50
N ALA A 174 -6.84 -0.20 -8.02
CA ALA A 174 -6.40 -0.29 -6.63
C ALA A 174 -5.68 0.97 -6.15
N ALA A 175 -4.70 1.46 -6.92
CA ALA A 175 -3.97 2.67 -6.57
C ALA A 175 -4.89 3.91 -6.54
N VAL A 176 -5.77 4.04 -7.55
CA VAL A 176 -6.65 5.19 -7.69
C VAL A 176 -7.59 5.31 -6.51
N TYR A 177 -8.36 4.27 -6.17
CA TYR A 177 -9.29 4.38 -5.03
C TYR A 177 -8.53 4.53 -3.72
N THR A 178 -7.38 3.86 -3.55
CA THR A 178 -6.62 3.90 -2.30
C THR A 178 -6.15 5.32 -1.98
N VAL A 179 -5.57 6.01 -2.96
CA VAL A 179 -5.07 7.38 -2.77
C VAL A 179 -6.22 8.38 -2.66
N LEU A 180 -7.28 8.23 -3.45
CA LEU A 180 -8.44 9.12 -3.40
C LEU A 180 -9.14 9.06 -2.03
N LEU A 181 -9.36 7.85 -1.51
CA LEU A 181 -10.01 7.64 -0.21
C LEU A 181 -9.13 8.05 0.97
N ALA A 182 -7.80 8.12 0.80
CA ALA A 182 -6.90 8.63 1.83
C ALA A 182 -7.01 10.16 2.04
N PHE A 183 -7.33 10.94 0.99
CA PHE A 183 -7.36 12.41 1.10
C PHE A 183 -8.38 12.95 2.12
N PRO A 184 -9.64 12.45 2.19
CA PRO A 184 -10.57 12.86 3.24
C PRO A 184 -10.03 12.58 4.63
N VAL A 185 -9.42 11.41 4.86
CA VAL A 185 -8.85 11.02 6.16
C VAL A 185 -7.71 11.96 6.55
N ILE A 186 -6.79 12.25 5.62
CA ILE A 186 -5.71 13.23 5.82
C ILE A 186 -6.26 14.61 6.18
N SER A 187 -7.33 15.03 5.50
CA SER A 187 -7.96 16.34 5.75
C SER A 187 -8.57 16.42 7.15
N ILE A 188 -9.17 15.33 7.65
CA ILE A 188 -9.70 15.24 9.01
C ILE A 188 -8.56 15.29 10.03
N LEU A 189 -7.51 14.47 9.83
CA LEU A 189 -6.39 14.40 10.77
C LEU A 189 -5.58 15.72 10.84
N LYS A 190 -5.53 16.49 9.75
CA LYS A 190 -4.99 17.86 9.74
C LYS A 190 -5.81 18.80 10.62
N LYS A 191 -7.15 18.76 10.50
CA LYS A 191 -8.05 19.58 11.34
C LYS A 191 -7.91 19.27 12.82
N LEU A 192 -7.66 17.99 13.16
CA LEU A 192 -7.46 17.53 14.54
C LEU A 192 -6.07 17.83 15.10
N ARG A 193 -5.16 18.46 14.33
CA ARG A 193 -3.76 18.74 14.69
C ARG A 193 -2.95 17.50 15.13
N THR A 194 -3.43 16.30 14.82
CA THR A 194 -2.78 15.02 15.13
C THR A 194 -1.57 14.73 14.24
N ILE A 195 -1.43 15.43 13.11
CA ILE A 195 -0.28 15.30 12.22
C ILE A 195 0.31 16.69 11.95
N PRO A 196 1.60 16.91 12.21
CA PRO A 196 2.32 18.06 11.69
C PRO A 196 2.69 17.76 10.24
N ILE A 197 1.81 18.12 9.31
CA ILE A 197 2.09 18.13 7.86
C ILE A 197 1.91 19.55 7.34
#